data_AF-A0AAW0Q405-F1
#
_entry.id   AF-A0AAW0Q405-F1
#
_cell.length_a   1.000
_cell.length_b   1.000
_cell.length_c   1.000
_cell.angle_alpha   90.00
_cell.angle_beta   90.00
_cell.angle_gamma   90.00
#
_symmetry.space_group_name_H-M   'P 1'
#
loop_
_entity.id
_entity.type
_entity.pdbx_description
1 polymer ?
#
loop_
_entity_poly.entity_id
_entity_poly.type
_entity_poly.pdbx_seq_one_letter_code
_entity_poly.pdbx_strand_id
1 'polypeptide(L)' 'MRHHLIQNRCPTDPQQVSVVESGTSLRARFAALFFVPQGQYRTVYLHCHLSLCSPGPVFHPDSGHQQEAGPEVLRVRDGS' A
#
# COMPACT_ATOMS: atom_id res chain seq x y z
N MET A 1 -3.54 -22.25 -6.15
CA MET A 1 -4.52 -21.14 -5.99
C MET A 1 -3.76 -19.89 -5.60
N ARG A 2 -4.08 -18.71 -6.16
CA ARG A 2 -3.48 -17.43 -5.75
C ARG A 2 -4.60 -16.54 -5.23
N HIS A 3 -4.38 -15.92 -4.07
CA HIS A 3 -5.30 -14.95 -3.50
C HIS A 3 -4.55 -13.61 -3.39
N HIS A 4 -5.17 -12.55 -3.88
CA HIS A 4 -4.56 -11.23 -3.89
C HIS A 4 -4.95 -10.50 -2.61
N LEU A 5 -3.94 -10.08 -1.84
CA LEU A 5 -4.15 -9.25 -0.65
C LEU A 5 -4.15 -7.76 -1.01
N ILE A 6 -3.26 -7.38 -1.93
CA ILE A 6 -3.08 -6.01 -2.41
C ILE A 6 -2.98 -6.06 -3.93
N GLN A 7 -3.80 -5.26 -4.62
CA GLN A 7 -3.80 -5.13 -6.08
C GLN A 7 -3.86 -3.65 -6.45
N ASN A 8 -3.04 -3.24 -7.42
CA ASN A 8 -2.95 -1.84 -7.85
C ASN A 8 -2.72 -0.86 -6.68
N ARG A 9 -1.89 -1.27 -5.71
CA ARG A 9 -1.53 -0.52 -4.48
C ARG A 9 -2.66 -0.38 -3.45
N CYS A 10 -3.84 -0.98 -3.69
CA CYS A 10 -4.98 -0.95 -2.78
C CYS A 10 -5.23 -2.33 -2.15
N PRO A 11 -5.69 -2.41 -0.88
CA PRO A 11 -6.15 -3.67 -0.30
C PRO A 11 -7.33 -4.22 -1.09
N THR A 12 -7.35 -5.53 -1.33
CA THR A 12 -8.43 -6.18 -2.10
C THR A 12 -9.70 -6.34 -1.26
N ASP A 13 -9.56 -6.51 0.05
CA ASP A 13 -10.63 -6.46 1.05
C ASP A 13 -10.14 -5.68 2.28
N PRO A 14 -10.68 -4.46 2.57
CA PRO A 14 -10.28 -3.65 3.71
C PRO A 14 -10.56 -4.27 5.08
N GLN A 15 -11.50 -5.23 5.18
CA GLN A 15 -11.78 -5.93 6.43
C GLN A 15 -10.72 -6.99 6.74
N GLN A 16 -10.02 -7.49 5.73
CA GLN A 16 -9.01 -8.53 5.87
C GLN A 16 -7.58 -8.02 5.71
N VAL A 17 -7.38 -6.91 4.99
CA VAL A 17 -6.07 -6.36 4.67
C VAL A 17 -6.03 -4.88 4.97
N SER A 18 -5.05 -4.47 5.78
CA SER A 18 -4.76 -3.07 6.12
C SER A 18 -3.40 -2.67 5.57
N VAL A 19 -3.36 -1.62 4.75
CA VAL A 19 -2.11 -1.01 4.27
C VAL A 19 -1.74 0.12 5.22
N VAL A 20 -0.67 -0.05 5.98
CA VAL A 20 -0.21 0.91 7.00
C VAL A 20 0.74 1.94 6.39
N GLU A 21 1.62 1.49 5.48
CA GLU A 21 2.62 2.34 4.83
C GLU A 21 2.89 1.82 3.42
N SER A 22 2.83 2.71 2.42
CA SER A 22 3.16 2.39 1.03
C SER A 22 3.47 3.67 0.25
N GLY A 23 4.65 3.75 -0.37
CA GLY A 23 5.02 4.82 -1.30
C GLY A 23 5.40 6.16 -0.66
N THR A 24 5.34 6.30 0.66
CA THR A 24 5.75 7.51 1.41
C THR A 24 7.19 7.42 1.94
N SER A 25 7.75 6.22 2.01
CA SER A 25 9.13 5.98 2.42
C SER A 25 9.75 4.81 1.63
N LEU A 26 10.99 4.45 1.96
CA LEU A 26 11.65 3.26 1.45
C LEU A 26 11.12 1.95 2.09
N ARG A 27 10.09 2.04 2.94
CA ARG A 27 9.44 0.89 3.58
C ARG A 27 7.98 0.77 3.12
N ALA A 28 7.52 -0.47 3.05
CA ALA A 28 6.12 -0.80 2.89
C ALA A 28 5.69 -1.71 4.04
N ARG A 29 4.54 -1.41 4.65
CA ARG A 29 3.99 -2.16 5.78
C ARG A 29 2.51 -2.42 5.52
N PHE A 30 2.10 -3.66 5.70
CA PHE A 30 0.70 -4.07 5.66
C PHE A 30 0.46 -5.16 6.69
N ALA A 31 -0.80 -5.35 7.07
CA ALA A 31 -1.27 -6.45 7.88
C ALA A 31 -2.38 -7.18 7.11
N ALA A 32 -2.44 -8.50 7.22
CA ALA A 32 -3.48 -9.30 6.60
C ALA A 32 -3.92 -10.43 7.52
N LEU A 33 -5.22 -10.70 7.57
CA LEU A 33 -5.77 -11.86 8.25
C LEU A 33 -5.57 -13.10 7.37
N PHE A 34 -4.81 -14.07 7.87
CA PHE A 34 -4.54 -15.32 7.17
C PHE A 34 -5.54 -16.40 7.62
N PHE A 35 -6.67 -16.51 6.92
CA PHE A 35 -7.62 -17.60 7.14
C PHE A 35 -7.24 -18.78 6.25
N VAL A 36 -6.46 -19.71 6.80
CA VAL A 36 -6.20 -20.99 6.13
C VAL A 36 -7.39 -21.93 6.41
N PRO A 37 -8.13 -22.38 5.39
CA PRO A 37 -9.14 -23.42 5.59
C PRO A 37 -8.47 -24.65 6.21
N GLN A 38 -9.02 -25.14 7.34
CA GLN A 38 -8.45 -26.26 8.08
C GLN A 38 -8.16 -27.44 7.16
N GLY A 39 -6.90 -27.90 7.16
CA GLY A 39 -6.49 -29.15 6.51
C GLY A 39 -5.91 -29.05 5.09
N GLN A 40 -6.04 -27.93 4.38
CA GLN A 40 -5.70 -27.90 2.94
C GLN A 40 -4.34 -27.27 2.57
N TYR A 41 -3.77 -26.39 3.40
CA TYR A 41 -2.53 -25.67 3.05
C TYR A 41 -1.57 -25.55 4.24
N ARG A 42 -0.58 -26.45 4.32
CA ARG A 42 0.45 -26.45 5.39
C ARG A 42 1.51 -25.37 5.23
N THR A 43 1.66 -24.83 4.02
CA THR A 43 2.66 -23.80 3.71
C THR A 43 2.08 -22.83 2.70
N VAL A 44 2.24 -21.55 2.96
CA VAL A 44 1.74 -20.44 2.15
C VAL A 44 2.90 -19.52 1.82
N TYR A 45 2.95 -19.09 0.55
CA TYR A 45 4.00 -18.22 0.04
C TYR A 45 3.41 -16.85 -0.25
N LEU A 46 4.08 -15.81 0.23
CA LEU A 46 3.73 -14.43 -0.06
C LEU A 46 4.54 -13.95 -1.27
N HIS A 47 3.84 -13.46 -2.28
CA HIS A 47 4.47 -12.83 -3.44
C HIS A 47 4.10 -11.35 -3.48
N CYS A 48 5.11 -10.48 -3.50
CA CYS A 48 4.94 -9.03 -3.61
C CYS A 48 5.54 -8.53 -4.91
N HIS A 49 4.87 -7.56 -5.55
CA HIS A 49 5.45 -6.76 -6.62
C HIS A 49 5.67 -5.35 -6.09
N LEU A 50 6.91 -4.89 -6.14
CA LEU A 50 7.32 -3.58 -5.64
C LEU A 50 7.78 -2.72 -6.81
N SER A 51 7.46 -1.43 -6.74
CA SER A 51 7.93 -0.42 -7.69
C SER A 51 8.48 0.76 -6.90
N LEU A 52 9.62 1.29 -7.33
CA LEU A 52 10.16 2.52 -6.75
C LEU A 52 9.35 3.72 -7.26
N CYS A 53 8.92 4.58 -6.34
CA CYS A 53 8.42 5.89 -6.70
C CYS A 53 9.60 6.80 -6.99
N SER A 54 9.55 7.58 -8.08
CA SER A 54 10.48 8.70 -8.22
C SER A 54 10.23 9.66 -7.06
N PRO A 55 11.27 10.15 -6.37
CA PRO A 55 11.09 11.34 -5.56
C PRO A 55 10.50 12.41 -6.48
N GLY A 56 9.36 12.98 -6.08
CA GLY A 56 8.81 14.14 -6.78
C GLY A 56 9.81 15.28 -6.78
N PRO A 57 9.68 16.26 -7.68
CA PRO A 57 10.55 17.43 -7.68
C PRO A 57 10.54 18.07 -6.29
N VAL A 58 11.73 18.30 -5.72
CA VAL A 58 11.87 19.07 -4.48
C VAL A 58 11.43 20.49 -4.79
N PHE A 59 10.30 20.92 -4.22
CA PHE A 59 9.87 22.31 -4.30
C PHE A 59 10.86 23.18 -3.53
N HIS A 60 11.74 23.85 -4.27
CA HIS A 60 12.51 24.97 -3.75
C HIS A 60 11.58 26.21 -3.73
N PRO A 61 11.33 26.81 -2.55
CA PRO A 61 10.39 27.92 -2.42
C PRO A 61 10.79 29.22 -3.15
N ASP A 62 11.99 29.30 -3.74
CA ASP A 62 12.49 30.50 -4.41
C ASP A 62 12.20 30.59 -5.92
N SER A 63 11.49 29.62 -6.49
CA SER A 63 11.19 29.63 -7.93
C SER A 63 9.70 29.41 -8.16
N GLY A 64 8.97 30.52 -8.34
CA GLY A 64 7.53 30.59 -8.53
C GLY A 64 7.01 29.95 -9.82
N HIS A 65 7.19 28.64 -9.98
CA HIS A 65 6.48 27.83 -10.95
C HIS A 65 5.70 26.71 -10.26
N GLN A 66 4.39 26.73 -10.49
CA GLN A 66 3.44 25.77 -9.97
C GLN A 66 3.56 24.44 -10.74
N GLN A 67 3.83 23.34 -10.04
CA GLN A 67 3.82 21.99 -10.60
C GLN A 67 2.91 21.07 -9.75
N GLU A 68 1.78 20.69 -10.33
CA GLU A 68 0.87 19.61 -9.95
C GLU A 68 1.27 18.72 -8.76
N ALA A 69 0.50 18.81 -7.67
CA ALA A 69 0.54 17.85 -6.59
C ALA A 69 0.04 16.48 -7.09
N GLY A 70 0.92 15.48 -7.09
CA GLY A 70 0.56 14.08 -7.30
C GLY A 70 -0.45 13.57 -6.25
N PRO A 71 -1.08 12.40 -6.49
CA PRO A 71 -2.39 12.06 -5.97
C PRO A 71 -2.42 12.05 -4.44
N GLU A 72 -3.38 12.79 -3.90
CA GLU A 72 -3.75 12.81 -2.50
C GLU A 72 -4.13 11.39 -2.03
N VAL A 73 -3.34 10.82 -1.12
CA VAL A 73 -3.66 9.53 -0.51
C VAL A 73 -4.70 9.75 0.58
N LEU A 74 -5.84 9.08 0.41
CA LEU A 74 -7.04 9.11 1.24
C LEU A 74 -6.70 8.98 2.72
N ARG A 75 -6.96 10.03 3.51
CA ARG A 75 -6.93 9.96 4.97
C ARG A 75 -8.12 9.14 5.46
N VAL A 76 -7.86 7.96 6.02
CA VAL A 76 -8.85 7.24 6.80
C VAL A 76 -8.97 7.96 8.15
N ARG A 77 -10.14 8.55 8.43
CA ARG A 77 -10.48 9.05 9.77
C ARG A 77 -10.76 7.85 10.67
N ASP A 78 -10.10 7.77 11.82
CA ASP A 78 -10.51 6.88 12.90
C ASP A 78 -11.93 7.27 13.34
N GLY A 79 -12.86 6.32 13.23
CA GLY A 79 -14.17 6.41 13.86
C GLY A 79 -14.03 6.12 15.35
N SER A 80 -14.46 7.08 16.17
CA SER A 80 -14.54 6.96 17.62
C SER A 80 -15.71 6.10 18.07
#